data_AF-A0AAN8WC92-F1
#
_entry.id   AF-A0AAN8WC92-F1
#
_cell.length_a   1.000
_cell.length_b   1.000
_cell.length_c   1.000
_cell.angle_alpha   90.00
_cell.angle_beta   90.00
_cell.angle_gamma   90.00
#
_symmetry.space_group_name_H-M   'P 1'
#
loop_
_entity.id
_entity.type
_entity.pdbx_description
1 polymer ?
#
loop_
_entity_poly.entity_id
_entity_poly.type
_entity_poly.pdbx_seq_one_letter_code
_entity_poly.pdbx_strand_id
1 'polypeptide(L)'
;MFDIPSASLNAIYFDSPEYFNGDYTFIANFSNPNRKIDVRFEYIDIELYFSNRLIATQALHPFMQRRGEVGVTSVHLISSLVYLPPDTALELRQQVQSNRVQQSR
;
A
#
# COMPACT_ATOMS: atom_id res chain seq x y z
N MET A 1 -8.74 -6.01 14.36
CA MET A 1 -9.06 -4.77 13.64
C MET A 1 -7.83 -4.36 12.86
N PHE A 2 -8.02 -3.89 11.63
CA PHE A 2 -6.95 -3.44 10.74
C PHE A 2 -7.28 -2.03 10.26
N ASP A 3 -6.30 -1.14 10.33
CA ASP A 3 -6.42 0.23 9.84
C ASP A 3 -5.08 0.73 9.28
N ILE A 4 -5.14 1.70 8.37
CA ILE A 4 -3.97 2.29 7.70
C ILE A 4 -3.91 3.77 8.09
N PRO A 5 -3.24 4.14 9.20
CA PRO A 5 -3.15 5.52 9.64
C PRO A 5 -2.34 6.42 8.70
N SER A 6 -1.44 5.86 7.90
CA SER A 6 -0.59 6.64 6.99
C SER A 6 -0.19 5.86 5.75
N ALA A 7 -0.06 6.58 4.65
CA ALA A 7 0.36 6.09 3.35
C ALA A 7 1.26 7.12 2.68
N SER A 8 2.34 6.67 2.04
CA SER A 8 3.20 7.51 1.20
C SER A 8 3.45 6.85 -0.16
N LEU A 9 3.50 7.69 -1.20
CA LEU A 9 4.11 7.34 -2.48
C LEU A 9 5.56 7.83 -2.44
N ASN A 10 6.51 6.92 -2.24
CA ASN A 10 7.91 7.26 -2.08
C ASN A 10 8.54 7.68 -3.41
N ALA A 11 8.23 6.95 -4.49
CA ALA A 11 8.70 7.26 -5.83
C ALA A 11 7.66 6.83 -6.88
N ILE A 12 7.64 7.56 -7.99
CA ILE A 12 6.86 7.19 -9.18
C ILE A 12 7.59 7.65 -10.43
N TYR A 13 7.64 6.79 -11.44
CA TYR A 13 8.16 7.13 -12.75
C TYR A 13 7.39 6.40 -13.85
N PHE A 14 7.49 6.93 -15.07
CA PHE A 14 6.75 6.46 -16.24
C PHE A 14 7.75 5.98 -17.29
N ASP A 15 7.66 4.69 -17.66
CA ASP A 15 8.46 4.12 -18.75
C ASP A 15 7.86 4.50 -20.13
N SER A 16 6.54 4.68 -20.18
CA SER A 16 5.82 5.27 -21.31
C SER A 16 4.64 6.10 -20.80
N PRO A 17 3.92 6.83 -21.68
CA PRO A 17 2.72 7.58 -21.28
C PRO A 17 1.66 6.73 -20.55
N GLU A 18 1.59 5.43 -20.83
CA GLU A 18 0.57 4.49 -20.31
C GLU A 18 1.10 3.56 -19.21
N TYR A 19 2.42 3.42 -19.06
CA TYR A 19 3.04 2.47 -18.13
C TYR A 19 3.84 3.19 -17.05
N PHE A 20 3.54 2.87 -15.79
CA PHE A 20 4.22 3.46 -14.65
C PHE A 20 4.75 2.40 -13.67
N ASN A 21 5.71 2.83 -12.87
CA ASN A 21 6.26 2.10 -11.74
C ASN A 21 6.16 2.98 -10.50
N GLY A 22 5.94 2.37 -9.34
CA GLY A 22 5.71 3.07 -8.09
C GLY A 22 6.27 2.34 -6.89
N ASP A 23 6.71 3.12 -5.92
CA ASP A 23 7.20 2.67 -4.61
C ASP A 23 6.29 3.27 -3.53
N TYR A 24 5.68 2.42 -2.70
CA TYR A 24 4.68 2.79 -1.72
C TYR A 24 5.05 2.28 -0.33
N THR A 25 4.80 3.10 0.69
CA THR A 25 4.83 2.65 2.09
C THR A 25 3.46 2.87 2.74
N PHE A 26 2.94 1.84 3.38
CA PHE A 26 1.80 1.95 4.28
C PHE A 26 2.25 1.69 5.72
N ILE A 27 1.80 2.54 6.65
CA ILE A 27 1.82 2.19 8.06
C ILE A 27 0.49 1.54 8.36
N ALA A 28 0.52 0.28 8.77
CA ALA A 28 -0.64 -0.53 9.07
C ALA A 28 -0.68 -0.87 10.56
N ASN A 29 -1.84 -0.66 11.17
CA ASN A 29 -2.13 -1.09 12.52
C ASN A 29 -2.89 -2.40 12.47
N PHE A 30 -2.40 -3.38 13.23
CA PHE A 30 -3.12 -4.60 13.54
C PHE A 30 -3.48 -4.57 15.01
N SER A 31 -4.73 -4.85 15.35
CA SER A 31 -5.18 -4.92 16.73
C SER A 31 -5.92 -6.22 16.99
N ASN A 32 -5.58 -6.92 18.07
CA ASN A 32 -6.37 -8.02 18.61
C ASN A 32 -7.32 -7.48 19.70
N PRO A 33 -8.59 -7.17 19.39
CA PRO A 33 -9.53 -6.66 20.39
C PRO A 33 -9.93 -7.72 21.42
N ASN A 34 -9.63 -9.00 21.16
CA ASN A 34 -9.98 -10.07 22.06
C ASN A 34 -9.05 -10.04 23.28
N ARG A 35 -9.63 -10.03 24.49
CA ARG A 35 -8.88 -10.00 25.76
C ARG A 35 -8.64 -11.38 26.37
N LYS A 36 -9.03 -12.46 25.70
CA LYS A 36 -8.97 -13.84 26.22
C LYS A 36 -8.04 -14.75 25.41
N ILE A 37 -7.96 -14.54 24.10
CA ILE A 37 -7.17 -15.40 23.20
C ILE A 37 -6.14 -14.59 22.42
N ASP A 38 -5.03 -15.24 22.14
CA ASP A 38 -4.02 -14.73 21.22
C ASP A 38 -4.41 -15.13 19.79
N VAL A 39 -4.05 -14.32 18.81
CA VAL A 39 -4.36 -14.54 17.39
C VAL A 39 -3.06 -14.71 16.63
N ARG A 40 -2.97 -15.75 15.81
CA ARG A 40 -1.85 -15.94 14.88
C ARG A 40 -2.33 -15.66 13.46
N PHE A 41 -1.59 -14.81 12.76
CA PHE A 41 -1.76 -14.56 11.34
C PHE A 41 -0.72 -15.38 10.60
N GLU A 42 -1.17 -16.41 9.88
CA GLU A 42 -0.28 -17.29 9.12
C GLU A 42 -0.07 -16.81 7.68
N TYR A 43 -1.09 -16.18 7.09
CA TYR A 43 -1.05 -15.62 5.75
C TYR A 43 -1.81 -14.30 5.73
N ILE A 44 -1.13 -13.24 5.28
CA ILE A 44 -1.75 -11.94 4.99
C ILE A 44 -1.16 -11.46 3.68
N ASP A 45 -2.04 -11.24 2.71
CA ASP A 45 -1.71 -10.57 1.45
C ASP A 45 -2.36 -9.19 1.44
N ILE A 46 -1.56 -8.19 1.11
CA ILE A 46 -2.00 -6.80 0.93
C ILE A 46 -2.00 -6.51 -0.55
N GLU A 47 -3.15 -6.09 -1.05
CA GLU A 47 -3.36 -5.71 -2.45
C GLU A 47 -3.62 -4.21 -2.53
N LEU A 48 -2.87 -3.53 -3.40
CA LEU A 48 -3.06 -2.12 -3.68
C LEU A 48 -3.79 -1.96 -5.02
N TYR A 49 -4.94 -1.30 -4.99
CA TYR A 49 -5.72 -0.98 -6.18
C TYR A 49 -5.68 0.52 -6.48
N PHE A 50 -5.60 0.86 -7.77
CA PHE A 50 -5.80 2.20 -8.27
C PHE A 50 -6.77 2.16 -9.44
N SER A 51 -7.85 2.96 -9.38
CA SER A 51 -8.93 2.94 -10.38
C SER A 51 -9.46 1.53 -10.67
N ASN A 52 -9.72 0.76 -9.60
CA ASN A 52 -10.20 -0.63 -9.66
C ASN A 52 -9.24 -1.63 -10.34
N ARG A 53 -7.97 -1.27 -10.50
CA ARG A 53 -6.92 -2.11 -11.06
C ARG A 53 -5.89 -2.46 -9.99
N LEU A 54 -5.56 -3.73 -9.85
CA LEU A 54 -4.48 -4.18 -8.98
C LEU A 54 -3.15 -3.63 -9.51
N ILE A 55 -2.42 -2.89 -8.69
CA ILE A 55 -1.15 -2.27 -9.07
C ILE A 55 0.05 -2.81 -8.29
N ALA A 56 -0.16 -3.36 -7.08
CA ALA A 56 0.89 -4.00 -6.31
C ALA A 56 0.31 -5.02 -5.32
N THR A 57 1.13 -6.01 -4.94
CA THR A 57 0.80 -7.02 -3.93
C THR A 57 1.97 -7.23 -2.99
N GLN A 58 1.72 -7.42 -1.70
CA GLN A 58 2.75 -7.76 -0.72
C GLN A 58 2.22 -8.76 0.31
N ALA A 59 2.89 -9.91 0.41
CA ALA A 59 2.67 -10.87 1.48
C ALA A 59 3.42 -10.43 2.75
N LEU A 60 2.78 -10.50 3.91
CA LEU A 60 3.46 -10.28 5.19
C LEU A 60 4.00 -11.57 5.78
N HIS A 61 5.12 -11.47 6.47
CA HIS A 61 5.62 -12.57 7.29
C HIS A 61 4.59 -12.92 8.39
N PRO A 62 4.42 -14.20 8.73
CA PRO A 62 3.53 -14.61 9.81
C PRO A 62 3.88 -13.92 11.13
N PHE A 63 2.87 -13.50 11.89
CA PHE A 63 3.05 -12.92 13.22
C PHE A 63 1.92 -13.30 14.18
N MET A 64 2.13 -13.03 15.46
CA MET A 64 1.16 -13.25 16.52
C MET A 64 0.77 -11.92 17.15
N GLN A 65 -0.50 -11.79 17.52
CA GLN A 65 -1.02 -10.73 18.36
C GLN A 65 -1.56 -11.32 19.66
N ARG A 66 -0.94 -10.96 20.77
CA ARG A 66 -1.42 -11.31 22.10
C ARG A 66 -2.77 -10.67 22.35
N ARG A 67 -3.52 -11.23 23.30
CA ARG A 67 -4.80 -10.69 23.75
C ARG A 67 -4.69 -9.18 24.07
N GLY A 68 -5.54 -8.36 23.46
CA GLY A 68 -5.56 -6.91 23.65
C GLY A 68 -4.37 -6.15 23.04
N GLU A 69 -3.49 -6.80 22.29
CA GLU A 69 -2.32 -6.17 21.68
C GLU A 69 -2.69 -5.29 20.48
N VAL A 70 -1.98 -4.18 20.35
CA VAL A 70 -1.97 -3.31 19.18
C VAL A 70 -0.54 -3.26 18.66
N GLY A 71 -0.36 -3.59 17.38
CA GLY A 71 0.92 -3.61 16.69
C GLY A 71 0.89 -2.72 15.45
N VAL A 72 2.00 -2.05 15.19
CA VAL A 72 2.22 -1.22 14.01
C VAL A 72 3.23 -1.91 13.12
N THR A 73 2.95 -2.02 11.82
CA THR A 73 3.89 -2.55 10.83
C THR A 73 3.99 -1.62 9.63
N SER A 74 5.19 -1.54 9.06
CA SER A 74 5.43 -0.87 7.79
C SER A 74 5.32 -1.89 6.67
N VAL A 75 4.50 -1.58 5.66
CA VAL A 75 4.30 -2.42 4.48
C VAL A 75 4.84 -1.66 3.28
N HIS A 76 5.88 -2.23 2.67
CA HIS A 76 6.47 -1.71 1.45
C HIS A 76 5.89 -2.45 0.25
N LEU A 77 5.41 -1.71 -0.75
CA LEU A 77 4.91 -2.29 -2.00
C LEU A 77 5.58 -1.63 -3.20
N ILE A 78 5.75 -2.43 -4.25
CA ILE A 78 6.30 -1.98 -5.52
C ILE A 78 5.31 -2.35 -6.62
N SER A 79 4.98 -1.37 -7.46
CA SER A 79 4.31 -1.59 -8.73
C SER A 79 5.32 -1.53 -9.86
N SER A 80 5.19 -2.42 -10.85
CA SER A 80 6.07 -2.43 -12.02
C SER A 80 5.29 -2.60 -13.31
N LEU A 81 5.60 -1.73 -14.29
CA LEU A 81 4.98 -1.70 -15.62
C LEU A 81 3.46 -1.82 -15.58
N VAL A 82 2.84 -1.05 -14.68
CA VAL A 82 1.38 -1.03 -14.57
C VAL A 82 0.81 -0.18 -15.70
N TYR A 83 0.06 -0.84 -16.58
CA TYR A 83 -0.74 -0.15 -17.59
C TYR A 83 -1.89 0.64 -16.94
N LEU A 84 -2.05 1.89 -17.36
CA LEU A 84 -3.20 2.74 -17.09
C LEU A 84 -3.89 3.15 -18.40
N PRO A 85 -5.24 3.21 -18.42
CA PRO A 85 -5.97 3.85 -19.51
C PRO A 85 -5.46 5.30 -19.73
N PRO A 86 -5.43 5.80 -20.98
CA PRO A 86 -4.81 7.09 -21.32
C PRO A 86 -5.30 8.26 -20.46
N ASP A 87 -6.61 8.35 -20.22
CA ASP A 87 -7.20 9.43 -19.41
C ASP A 87 -6.70 9.39 -17.96
N THR A 88 -6.71 8.20 -17.34
CA THR A 88 -6.22 8.00 -15.98
C THR A 88 -4.70 8.24 -15.87
N ALA A 89 -3.94 7.82 -16.89
CA ALA A 89 -2.50 8.03 -16.93
C ALA A 89 -2.15 9.52 -17.02
N LEU A 90 -2.90 10.27 -17.84
CA LEU A 90 -2.74 11.72 -17.98
C LEU A 90 -3.04 12.44 -16.65
N GLU A 91 -4.14 12.10 -15.98
CA GLU A 91 -4.50 12.67 -14.68
C GLU A 91 -3.42 12.41 -13.62
N LEU A 92 -2.95 11.17 -13.50
CA LEU A 92 -1.91 10.81 -12.54
C LEU A 92 -0.61 11.58 -12.82
N ARG A 93 -0.20 11.68 -14.08
CA ARG A 93 0.99 12.45 -14.48
C ARG A 93 0.85 13.93 -14.12
N GLN A 94 -0.31 14.53 -14.37
CA GLN A 94 -0.57 15.92 -13.98
C GLN A 94 -0.50 16.10 -12.46
N GLN A 95 -1.03 15.15 -11.68
CA GLN A 95 -0.93 15.19 -10.22
C GLN A 95 0.52 15.09 -9.75
N VAL A 96 1.33 14.22 -10.34
CA VAL A 96 2.77 14.08 -10.03
C VAL A 96 3.52 15.35 -10.37
N GLN A 97 3.32 15.91 -11.57
CA GLN A 97 4.00 17.14 -12.02
C GLN A 97 3.61 18.38 -11.21
N SER A 98 2.37 18.44 -10.72
CA SER A 98 1.87 19.55 -9.90
C SER A 98 2.19 19.40 -8.40
N ASN A 99 2.98 18.39 -8.00
CA ASN A 99 3.23 18.00 -6.61
C ASN A 99 1.94 17.78 -5.80
N ARG A 100 0.83 17.44 -6.46
CA ARG A 100 -0.43 17.07 -5.81
C ARG A 100 -0.40 15.64 -5.29
N VAL A 101 0.57 14.84 -5.72
CA VAL A 101 0.91 13.58 -5.06
C VAL A 101 2.00 13.83 -4.03
N GLN A 102 1.67 13.56 -2.77
CA GLN A 102 2.57 13.83 -1.65
C GLN A 102 3.64 12.75 -1.56
N GLN A 103 4.84 13.07 -2.04
CA GLN A 103 6.02 12.23 -1.85
C GLN A 103 6.61 12.49 -0.47
N SER A 104 6.87 11.43 0.31
CA SER A 104 7.68 11.56 1.52
C SER A 104 9.12 11.87 1.09
N ARG A 105 9.58 13.10 1.36
CA ARG A 105 11.00 13.48 1.19
C ARG A 105 11.87 12.87 2.28
#